data_AF-A0ABD5F7J6-F1
#
_entry.id   AF-A0ABD5F7J6-F1
#
_cell.length_a   1.000
_cell.length_b   1.000
_cell.length_c   1.000
_cell.angle_alpha   90.00
_cell.angle_beta   90.00
_cell.angle_gamma   90.00
#
_symmetry.space_group_name_H-M   'P 1'
#
loop_
_entity.id
_entity.type
_entity.pdbx_description
1 polymer ?
#
loop_
_entity_poly.entity_id
_entity_poly.type
_entity_poly.pdbx_seq_one_letter_code
_entity_poly.pdbx_strand_id
1 'polypeptide(L)'
;MKTKKQKELIDSFLLTLDNEDKSVYREIVLYLSELGYNPKKERSHISFKHSLHNKQIAKMGIRKKKEPSPFFALRFSACNGYSQKFAEVIRTNIEKYPSKTPGCIENTCDYCAGEPETHIYSYIYPDGENKAHCGASALEIPNICAEDSTEIKQLIKEEHEYLLKYEANV
;
A
#
# COMPACT_ATOMS: atom_id res chain seq x y z
N MET A 1 12.29 8.93 -10.10
CA MET A 1 13.36 8.20 -9.38
C MET A 1 14.59 9.08 -9.25
N LYS A 2 15.32 9.00 -8.13
CA LYS A 2 16.42 9.93 -7.80
C LYS A 2 17.81 9.42 -8.18
N THR A 3 18.00 8.10 -8.29
CA THR A 3 19.33 7.52 -8.56
C THR A 3 19.32 6.46 -9.66
N LYS A 4 20.48 6.24 -10.29
CA LYS A 4 20.69 5.17 -11.28
C LYS A 4 20.37 3.78 -10.71
N LYS A 5 20.81 3.51 -9.47
CA LYS A 5 20.54 2.24 -8.77
C LYS A 5 19.05 1.98 -8.57
N GLN A 6 18.27 3.01 -8.26
CA GLN A 6 16.81 2.90 -8.14
C GLN A 6 16.16 2.56 -9.49
N LYS A 7 16.63 3.20 -10.57
CA LYS A 7 16.16 2.92 -11.92
C LYS A 7 16.46 1.48 -12.33
N GLU A 8 17.71 1.03 -12.16
CA GLU A 8 18.12 -0.34 -12.47
C GLU A 8 17.33 -1.39 -11.67
N LEU A 9 17.01 -1.10 -10.40
CA LEU A 9 16.18 -1.95 -9.55
C LEU A 9 14.76 -2.12 -10.12
N ILE A 10 14.12 -1.01 -10.51
CA ILE A 10 12.78 -1.03 -11.11
C ILE A 10 12.81 -1.70 -12.48
N ASP A 11 13.76 -1.33 -13.34
CA ASP A 11 13.89 -1.90 -14.68
C ASP A 11 14.07 -3.42 -14.60
N SER A 12 14.89 -3.92 -13.66
CA SER A 12 15.08 -5.35 -13.43
C SER A 12 13.81 -6.07 -13.01
N PHE A 13 12.96 -5.42 -12.19
CA PHE A 13 11.67 -5.98 -11.79
C PHE A 13 10.68 -5.98 -12.96
N LEU A 14 10.56 -4.87 -13.68
CA LEU A 14 9.66 -4.76 -14.85
C LEU A 14 10.01 -5.76 -15.94
N LEU A 15 11.29 -6.09 -16.14
CA LEU A 15 11.72 -7.13 -17.09
C LEU A 15 11.21 -8.54 -16.77
N THR A 16 10.78 -8.80 -15.53
CA THR A 16 10.20 -10.10 -15.15
C THR A 16 8.71 -10.22 -15.42
N LEU A 17 8.05 -9.12 -15.82
CA LEU A 17 6.62 -9.05 -16.04
C LEU A 17 6.28 -9.25 -17.52
N ASP A 18 5.10 -9.80 -17.79
CA ASP A 18 4.49 -9.77 -19.11
C ASP A 18 4.16 -8.33 -19.54
N ASN A 19 3.64 -8.14 -20.75
CA ASN A 19 3.42 -6.78 -21.27
C ASN A 19 2.27 -6.05 -20.57
N GLU A 20 1.26 -6.76 -20.11
CA GLU A 20 0.08 -6.17 -19.47
C GLU A 20 0.44 -5.69 -18.06
N ASP A 21 0.99 -6.59 -17.24
CA ASP A 21 1.50 -6.28 -15.91
C ASP A 21 2.57 -5.18 -15.98
N LYS A 22 3.52 -5.28 -16.91
CA LYS A 22 4.58 -4.28 -17.07
C LYS A 22 4.03 -2.87 -17.28
N SER A 23 2.93 -2.72 -18.01
CA SER A 23 2.30 -1.42 -18.25
C SER A 23 1.74 -0.84 -16.95
N VAL A 24 0.92 -1.63 -16.24
CA VAL A 24 0.26 -1.22 -14.98
C VAL A 24 1.30 -0.90 -13.89
N TYR A 25 2.25 -1.79 -13.65
CA TYR A 25 3.27 -1.58 -12.62
C TYR A 25 4.17 -0.40 -12.96
N ARG A 26 4.53 -0.18 -14.24
CA ARG A 26 5.32 0.99 -14.64
C ARG A 26 4.57 2.28 -14.32
N GLU A 27 3.29 2.35 -14.63
CA GLU A 27 2.46 3.53 -14.38
C GLU A 27 2.41 3.88 -12.89
N ILE A 28 2.19 2.87 -12.03
CA ILE A 28 2.20 3.03 -10.57
C ILE A 28 3.58 3.51 -10.07
N VAL A 29 4.67 2.92 -10.57
CA VAL A 29 6.04 3.28 -10.15
C VAL A 29 6.40 4.71 -10.54
N LEU A 30 5.98 5.16 -11.73
CA LEU A 30 6.17 6.55 -12.16
C LEU A 30 5.40 7.49 -11.24
N TYR A 31 4.14 7.19 -10.94
CA TYR A 31 3.33 8.02 -10.05
C TYR A 31 3.91 8.11 -8.62
N LEU A 32 4.31 6.98 -8.03
CA LEU A 32 5.00 6.95 -6.74
C LEU A 32 6.30 7.76 -6.77
N SER A 33 7.04 7.71 -7.88
CA SER A 33 8.27 8.48 -8.06
C SER A 33 8.03 9.99 -8.15
N GLU A 34 6.94 10.41 -8.80
CA GLU A 34 6.52 11.81 -8.91
C GLU A 34 6.19 12.40 -7.54
N LEU A 35 5.53 11.61 -6.68
CA LEU A 35 5.24 11.97 -5.28
C LEU A 35 6.44 11.80 -4.33
N GLY A 36 7.64 11.56 -4.85
CA GLY A 36 8.88 11.54 -4.07
C GLY A 36 9.19 10.22 -3.34
N TYR A 37 8.41 9.16 -3.56
CA TYR A 37 8.69 7.84 -2.99
C TYR A 37 9.88 7.17 -3.67
N ASN A 38 10.74 6.57 -2.84
CA ASN A 38 12.01 5.99 -3.25
C ASN A 38 11.91 4.47 -3.19
N PRO A 39 12.14 3.76 -4.30
CA PRO A 39 12.17 2.31 -4.29
C PRO A 39 13.44 1.83 -3.56
N LYS A 40 13.27 0.83 -2.69
CA LYS A 40 14.35 0.18 -1.97
C LYS A 40 14.14 -1.34 -2.00
N LYS A 41 15.19 -2.08 -2.37
CA LYS A 41 15.18 -3.54 -2.35
C LYS A 41 15.13 -4.02 -0.89
N GLU A 42 14.15 -4.86 -0.58
CA GLU A 42 13.94 -5.45 0.74
C GLU A 42 13.75 -6.97 0.58
N ARG A 43 14.81 -7.76 0.79
CA ARG A 43 14.83 -9.23 0.64
C ARG A 43 14.09 -9.69 -0.64
N SER A 44 12.83 -10.11 -0.51
CA SER A 44 11.99 -10.64 -1.59
C SER A 44 11.22 -9.60 -2.40
N HIS A 45 11.20 -8.32 -2.01
CA HIS A 45 10.33 -7.30 -2.62
C HIS A 45 11.03 -5.94 -2.75
N ILE A 46 10.32 -4.98 -3.32
CA ILE A 46 10.70 -3.57 -3.42
C ILE A 46 9.70 -2.80 -2.58
N SER A 47 10.19 -2.02 -1.62
CA SER A 47 9.39 -1.10 -0.82
C SER A 47 9.52 0.32 -1.35
N PHE A 48 8.46 1.13 -1.22
CA PHE A 48 8.45 2.53 -1.61
C PHE A 48 8.26 3.40 -0.38
N LYS A 49 9.32 4.14 -0.02
CA LYS A 49 9.34 5.01 1.17
C LYS A 49 9.59 6.47 0.81
N HIS A 50 8.91 7.37 1.51
CA HIS A 50 9.14 8.80 1.33
C HIS A 50 10.26 9.29 2.25
N SER A 51 11.05 10.25 1.78
CA SER A 51 12.16 10.78 2.59
C SER A 51 11.74 11.69 3.73
N LEU A 52 10.57 12.35 3.65
CA LEU A 52 10.11 13.28 4.68
C LEU A 52 9.56 12.58 5.94
N HIS A 53 8.79 11.51 5.77
CA HIS A 53 8.13 10.81 6.88
C HIS A 53 8.61 9.37 7.08
N ASN A 54 9.53 8.88 6.24
CA ASN A 54 10.12 7.52 6.27
C ASN A 54 9.11 6.33 6.24
N LYS A 55 7.80 6.59 6.16
CA LYS A 55 6.76 5.56 6.03
C LYS A 55 6.78 4.94 4.64
N GLN A 56 6.44 3.66 4.60
CA GLN A 56 6.21 2.91 3.38
C GLN A 56 4.76 3.08 2.93
N ILE A 57 4.54 3.45 1.67
CA ILE A 57 3.20 3.50 1.07
C ILE A 57 2.89 2.26 0.23
N ALA A 58 3.88 1.67 -0.43
CA ALA A 58 3.66 0.53 -1.31
C ALA A 58 4.79 -0.51 -1.22
N LYS A 59 4.47 -1.74 -1.58
CA LYS A 59 5.43 -2.82 -1.83
C LYS A 59 5.02 -3.61 -3.07
N MET A 60 6.00 -4.04 -3.85
CA MET A 60 5.77 -4.91 -5.01
C MET A 60 6.90 -5.92 -5.17
N GLY A 61 6.64 -7.04 -5.82
CA GLY A 61 7.67 -8.04 -6.08
C GLY A 61 7.10 -9.28 -6.76
N ILE A 62 7.88 -10.36 -6.77
CA ILE A 62 7.48 -11.66 -7.32
C ILE A 62 7.31 -12.66 -6.18
N ARG A 63 6.15 -13.30 -6.11
CA ARG A 63 5.88 -14.43 -5.22
C ARG A 63 6.63 -15.65 -5.71
N LYS A 64 7.47 -16.22 -4.85
CA LYS A 64 8.18 -17.48 -5.13
C LYS A 64 7.27 -18.66 -4.74
N LYS A 65 6.25 -18.94 -5.57
CA LYS A 65 5.43 -20.16 -5.50
C LYS A 65 5.82 -21.11 -6.65
N LYS A 66 5.08 -22.22 -6.84
CA LYS A 66 5.28 -23.14 -7.98
C LYS A 66 5.26 -22.39 -9.32
N GLU A 67 4.38 -21.40 -9.43
CA GLU A 67 4.33 -20.43 -10.52
C GLU A 67 4.68 -19.05 -9.96
N PRO A 68 5.77 -18.43 -10.43
CA PRO A 68 6.10 -17.06 -10.06
C PRO A 68 5.02 -16.11 -10.55
N SER A 69 4.48 -15.28 -9.65
CA SER A 69 3.50 -14.26 -9.99
C SER A 69 3.82 -12.93 -9.32
N PRO A 70 3.57 -11.80 -9.99
CA PRO A 70 3.77 -10.50 -9.38
C PRO A 70 2.74 -10.24 -8.28
N PHE A 71 3.10 -9.36 -7.36
CA PHE A 71 2.18 -8.84 -6.37
C PHE A 71 2.41 -7.35 -6.17
N PHE A 72 1.32 -6.66 -5.85
CA PHE A 72 1.31 -5.26 -5.44
C PHE A 72 0.53 -5.12 -4.15
N ALA A 73 1.04 -4.31 -3.24
CA ALA A 73 0.36 -3.98 -2.02
C ALA A 73 0.51 -2.50 -1.71
N LEU A 74 -0.57 -1.91 -1.22
CA LEU A 74 -0.73 -0.49 -0.97
C LEU A 74 -1.17 -0.26 0.46
N ARG A 75 -0.65 0.79 1.09
CA ARG A 75 -1.20 1.37 2.30
C ARG A 75 -2.20 2.45 1.86
N PHE A 76 -3.44 2.33 2.31
CA PHE A 76 -4.54 3.23 1.97
C PHE A 76 -5.52 3.36 3.16
N SER A 77 -4.99 3.30 4.38
CA SER A 77 -5.78 3.29 5.61
C SER A 77 -6.36 4.65 5.98
N ALA A 78 -5.89 5.73 5.37
CA ALA A 78 -6.47 7.06 5.49
C ALA A 78 -7.48 7.39 4.37
N CYS A 79 -7.69 6.47 3.43
CA CYS A 79 -8.56 6.68 2.28
C CYS A 79 -10.01 6.28 2.60
N ASN A 80 -10.97 6.95 1.98
CA ASN A 80 -12.41 6.66 2.12
C ASN A 80 -13.08 6.62 0.75
N GLY A 81 -14.27 6.01 0.65
CA GLY A 81 -15.05 6.02 -0.59
C GLY A 81 -14.44 5.18 -1.74
N TYR A 82 -13.55 4.24 -1.42
CA TYR A 82 -12.99 3.28 -2.36
C TYR A 82 -14.03 2.24 -2.80
N SER A 83 -13.76 1.59 -3.93
CA SER A 83 -14.60 0.59 -4.55
C SER A 83 -14.66 -0.70 -3.75
N GLN A 84 -15.64 -1.55 -4.09
CA GLN A 84 -15.81 -2.85 -3.45
C GLN A 84 -14.54 -3.70 -3.50
N LYS A 85 -13.73 -3.60 -4.56
CA LYS A 85 -12.47 -4.35 -4.68
C LYS A 85 -11.53 -4.07 -3.50
N PHE A 86 -11.39 -2.82 -3.10
CA PHE A 86 -10.54 -2.43 -1.97
C PHE A 86 -11.20 -2.70 -0.62
N ALA A 87 -12.53 -2.58 -0.54
CA ALA A 87 -13.27 -3.01 0.64
C ALA A 87 -13.07 -4.51 0.95
N GLU A 88 -13.09 -5.35 -0.10
CA GLU A 88 -12.83 -6.80 0.02
C GLU A 88 -11.39 -7.11 0.43
N VAL A 89 -10.41 -6.30 0.01
CA VAL A 89 -9.02 -6.41 0.48
C VAL A 89 -8.93 -6.20 1.99
N ILE A 90 -9.64 -5.20 2.52
CA ILE A 90 -9.70 -4.93 3.95
C ILE A 90 -10.40 -6.08 4.69
N ARG A 91 -11.61 -6.46 4.24
CA ARG A 91 -12.38 -7.57 4.84
C ARG A 91 -11.54 -8.85 4.92
N THR A 92 -10.93 -9.24 3.80
CA THR A 92 -10.09 -10.44 3.72
C THR A 92 -8.88 -10.34 4.66
N ASN A 93 -8.28 -9.16 4.80
CA ASN A 93 -7.16 -8.97 5.72
C ASN A 93 -7.58 -9.08 7.19
N ILE A 94 -8.73 -8.51 7.56
CA ILE A 94 -9.32 -8.63 8.91
C ILE A 94 -9.59 -10.10 9.24
N GLU A 95 -10.24 -10.84 8.33
CA GLU A 95 -10.57 -12.26 8.52
C GLU A 95 -9.32 -13.14 8.64
N LYS A 96 -8.28 -12.81 7.89
CA LYS A 96 -7.02 -13.55 7.91
C LYS A 96 -6.23 -13.30 9.20
N TYR A 97 -6.35 -12.11 9.80
CA TYR A 97 -5.60 -11.70 10.98
C TYR A 97 -6.51 -11.05 12.04
N PRO A 98 -7.46 -11.80 12.61
CA PRO A 98 -8.49 -11.24 13.50
C PRO A 98 -7.92 -10.70 14.83
N SER A 99 -6.73 -11.16 15.24
CA SER A 99 -6.06 -10.71 16.48
C SER A 99 -5.26 -9.41 16.32
N LYS A 100 -5.20 -8.82 15.12
CA LYS A 100 -4.43 -7.59 14.85
C LYS A 100 -5.29 -6.33 15.00
N THR A 101 -5.87 -6.16 16.18
CA THR A 101 -6.59 -4.94 16.54
C THR A 101 -5.65 -3.73 16.49
N PRO A 102 -6.16 -2.51 16.18
CA PRO A 102 -5.32 -1.32 16.13
C PRO A 102 -4.93 -0.88 17.54
N GLY A 103 -3.67 -1.10 17.93
CA GLY A 103 -3.17 -0.67 19.24
C GLY A 103 -3.21 0.85 19.46
N CYS A 104 -3.28 1.66 18.39
CA CYS A 104 -3.46 3.12 18.50
C CYS A 104 -4.83 3.50 19.09
N ILE A 105 -5.89 2.70 18.89
CA ILE A 105 -7.21 2.91 19.52
C ILE A 105 -7.13 2.60 21.02
N GLU A 106 -6.33 1.60 21.39
CA GLU A 106 -6.15 1.16 22.78
C GLU A 106 -5.04 1.93 23.52
N ASN A 107 -4.43 2.95 22.88
CA ASN A 107 -3.26 3.69 23.40
C ASN A 107 -2.06 2.78 23.77
N THR A 108 -1.90 1.65 23.08
CA THR A 108 -0.78 0.69 23.26
C THR A 108 0.26 0.76 22.14
N CYS A 109 0.10 1.69 21.19
CA CYS A 109 1.00 1.88 20.06
C CYS A 109 1.14 3.37 19.70
N ASP A 110 2.38 3.85 19.55
CA ASP A 110 2.77 5.22 19.21
C ASP A 110 3.45 5.33 17.83
N TYR A 111 3.30 4.30 16.98
CA TYR A 111 3.99 4.22 15.69
C TYR A 111 3.44 5.18 14.63
N CYS A 112 2.15 5.51 14.70
CA CYS A 112 1.47 6.36 13.74
C CYS A 112 1.05 7.68 14.38
N ALA A 113 1.11 8.76 13.61
CA ALA A 113 0.63 10.06 14.02
C ALA A 113 -0.80 10.34 13.49
N GLY A 114 -1.48 11.30 14.12
CA GLY A 114 -2.88 11.63 13.86
C GLY A 114 -3.86 10.79 14.68
N GLU A 115 -5.15 11.10 14.56
CA GLU A 115 -6.20 10.42 15.33
C GLU A 115 -6.34 8.96 14.89
N PRO A 116 -6.44 7.98 15.80
CA PRO A 116 -6.52 6.56 15.47
C PRO A 116 -7.54 6.22 14.39
N GLU A 117 -8.74 6.80 14.45
CA GLU A 117 -9.85 6.51 13.56
C GLU A 117 -9.58 6.95 12.11
N THR A 118 -8.62 7.85 11.87
CA THR A 118 -8.33 8.40 10.54
C THR A 118 -7.27 7.63 9.76
N HIS A 119 -6.69 6.57 10.32
CA HIS A 119 -5.60 5.82 9.67
C HIS A 119 -5.61 4.32 10.00
N ILE A 120 -6.81 3.75 10.14
CA ILE A 120 -7.06 2.31 10.36
C ILE A 120 -7.86 1.74 9.21
N TYR A 121 -7.73 0.44 8.99
CA TYR A 121 -8.65 -0.26 8.10
C TYR A 121 -9.88 -0.67 8.90
N SER A 122 -11.07 -0.33 8.41
CA SER A 122 -12.34 -0.74 9.01
C SER A 122 -13.25 -1.39 7.96
N TYR A 123 -14.11 -2.30 8.42
CA TYR A 123 -15.12 -2.94 7.58
C TYR A 123 -16.39 -3.20 8.38
N ILE A 124 -17.53 -2.79 7.81
CA ILE A 124 -18.86 -3.02 8.37
C ILE A 124 -19.47 -4.23 7.66
N TYR A 125 -19.74 -5.28 8.42
CA TYR A 125 -20.34 -6.53 7.94
C TYR A 125 -21.85 -6.37 7.73
N PRO A 126 -22.50 -7.26 6.95
CA PRO A 126 -23.94 -7.20 6.69
C PRO A 126 -24.83 -7.30 7.95
N ASP A 127 -24.31 -7.88 9.03
CA ASP A 127 -24.97 -7.97 10.34
C ASP A 127 -24.79 -6.70 11.20
N GLY A 128 -24.07 -5.69 10.70
CA GLY A 128 -23.77 -4.45 11.39
C GLY A 128 -22.51 -4.51 12.27
N GLU A 129 -21.81 -5.64 12.35
CA GLU A 129 -20.54 -5.73 13.08
C GLU A 129 -19.50 -4.84 12.38
N ASN A 130 -18.81 -3.97 13.14
CA ASN A 130 -17.68 -3.19 12.64
C ASN A 130 -16.38 -3.75 13.21
N LYS A 131 -15.47 -4.16 12.33
CA LYS A 131 -14.13 -4.60 12.72
C LYS A 131 -13.07 -3.66 12.20
N ALA A 132 -12.06 -3.41 13.02
CA ALA A 132 -10.92 -2.58 12.68
C ALA A 132 -9.60 -3.37 12.74
N HIS A 133 -8.64 -2.96 11.91
CA HIS A 133 -7.29 -3.53 11.85
C HIS A 133 -6.27 -2.43 11.65
N CYS A 134 -5.07 -2.62 12.22
CA CYS A 134 -3.95 -1.68 12.10
C CYS A 134 -3.72 -1.22 10.64
N GLY A 135 -3.72 0.09 10.42
CA GLY A 135 -3.56 0.71 9.10
C GLY A 135 -2.12 1.02 8.68
N ALA A 136 -1.12 0.74 9.52
CA ALA A 136 0.28 0.99 9.18
C ALA A 136 0.83 0.07 8.07
N SER A 137 0.16 -1.05 7.81
CA SER A 137 0.60 -2.08 6.86
C SER A 137 0.02 -1.87 5.48
N ALA A 138 0.85 -2.06 4.45
CA ALA A 138 0.37 -2.18 3.07
C ALA A 138 -0.31 -3.54 2.85
N LEU A 139 -1.56 -3.49 2.36
CA LEU A 139 -2.38 -4.67 2.04
C LEU A 139 -2.22 -5.06 0.58
N GLU A 140 -2.18 -6.36 0.31
CA GLU A 140 -2.03 -6.85 -1.06
C GLU A 140 -3.34 -6.74 -1.82
N ILE A 141 -3.27 -6.16 -3.01
CA ILE A 141 -4.41 -6.00 -3.91
C ILE A 141 -4.32 -7.13 -4.94
N PRO A 142 -5.28 -8.06 -4.97
CA PRO A 142 -5.25 -9.18 -5.89
C PRO A 142 -5.49 -8.70 -7.33
N ASN A 143 -4.72 -9.24 -8.27
CA ASN A 143 -4.92 -9.10 -9.72
C ASN A 143 -5.17 -7.64 -10.14
N ILE A 144 -4.16 -6.78 -9.96
CA ILE A 144 -4.24 -5.41 -10.46
C ILE A 144 -4.20 -5.40 -11.99
N CYS A 145 -5.05 -4.60 -12.61
CA CYS A 145 -5.16 -4.42 -14.05
C CYS A 145 -5.27 -2.94 -14.42
N ALA A 146 -5.35 -2.63 -15.71
CA ALA A 146 -5.37 -1.25 -16.20
C ALA A 146 -6.58 -0.45 -15.69
N GLU A 147 -7.71 -1.11 -15.47
CA GLU A 147 -8.94 -0.51 -14.94
C GLU A 147 -8.76 -0.01 -13.50
N ASP A 148 -7.86 -0.64 -12.72
CA ASP A 148 -7.58 -0.23 -11.34
C ASP A 148 -6.63 0.98 -11.26
N SER A 149 -5.86 1.28 -12.32
CA SER A 149 -4.80 2.30 -12.30
C SER A 149 -5.28 3.65 -11.77
N THR A 150 -6.48 4.07 -12.17
CA THR A 150 -7.06 5.36 -11.76
C THR A 150 -7.32 5.39 -10.26
N GLU A 151 -7.97 4.36 -9.73
CA GLU A 151 -8.30 4.27 -8.31
C GLU A 151 -7.04 4.09 -7.44
N ILE A 152 -6.09 3.24 -7.87
CA ILE A 152 -4.82 3.06 -7.17
C ILE A 152 -4.07 4.39 -7.03
N LYS A 153 -4.02 5.21 -8.08
CA LYS A 153 -3.39 6.54 -8.01
C LYS A 153 -4.14 7.48 -7.06
N GLN A 154 -5.46 7.46 -7.07
CA GLN A 154 -6.27 8.26 -6.15
C GLN A 154 -5.97 7.87 -4.68
N LEU A 155 -5.95 6.57 -4.37
CA LEU A 155 -5.60 6.07 -3.04
C LEU A 155 -4.17 6.44 -2.64
N ILE A 156 -3.21 6.32 -3.56
CA ILE A 156 -1.83 6.76 -3.32
C ILE A 156 -1.79 8.24 -2.96
N LYS A 157 -2.55 9.07 -3.68
CA LYS A 157 -2.58 10.53 -3.47
C LYS A 157 -3.17 10.89 -2.10
N GLU A 158 -4.32 10.33 -1.76
CA GLU A 158 -5.00 10.60 -0.49
C GLU A 158 -4.15 10.16 0.71
N GLU A 159 -3.60 8.93 0.67
CA GLU A 159 -2.70 8.45 1.71
C GLU A 159 -1.44 9.32 1.80
N HIS A 160 -0.87 9.74 0.66
CA HIS A 160 0.29 10.63 0.63
C HIS A 160 0.00 11.97 1.30
N GLU A 161 -1.13 12.60 1.00
CA GLU A 161 -1.56 13.87 1.62
C GLU A 161 -1.73 13.72 3.14
N TYR A 162 -2.33 12.61 3.59
CA TYR A 162 -2.43 12.30 5.02
C TYR A 162 -1.04 12.17 5.68
N LEU A 163 -0.15 11.37 5.09
CA LEU A 163 1.19 11.15 5.63
C LEU A 163 2.02 12.43 5.65
N LEU A 164 1.90 13.31 4.66
CA LEU A 164 2.56 14.62 4.69
C LEU A 164 2.04 15.48 5.84
N LYS A 165 0.72 15.51 6.05
CA LYS A 165 0.09 16.34 7.08
C LYS A 165 0.48 15.89 8.50
N TYR A 166 0.47 14.59 8.76
CA TYR A 166 0.57 14.06 10.11
C TYR A 166 1.94 13.46 10.46
N GLU A 167 2.71 12.96 9.48
CA GLU A 167 3.92 12.15 9.76
C GLU A 167 5.22 12.82 9.31
N ALA A 168 5.18 13.90 8.52
CA ALA A 168 6.39 14.55 8.00
C ALA A 168 7.09 15.49 9.01
N ASN A 169 6.43 15.81 10.12
CA ASN A 169 6.91 16.75 11.15
C ASN A 169 6.98 16.13 12.56
N VAL A 170 6.97 14.80 12.63
CA VAL A 170 7.04 14.01 13.88
C VAL A 170 8.40 13.36 13.98
#